data_AF-Q2U535-F1
#
_entry.id   AF-Q2U535-F1
#
_cell.length_a   1.000
_cell.length_b   1.000
_cell.length_c   1.000
_cell.angle_alpha   90.00
_cell.angle_beta   90.00
_cell.angle_gamma   90.00
#
_symmetry.space_group_name_H-M   'P 1'
#
loop_
_entity.id
_entity.type
_entity.pdbx_description
1 polymer ?
#
loop_
_entity_poly.entity_id
_entity_poly.type
_entity_poly.pdbx_seq_one_letter_code
_entity_poly.pdbx_strand_id
1 'polypeptide(L)'
;MSRFLTPSKVALLCLISIYTEGVIPNSSAVHVLSFLVASLSPLDADPSSSKNWKAQYSASITDLEGALSTHSSSIPGRTIWDLFLKKVWSIDSCDALEVFFSNVLDLLVKSREEQIRDRDNGLATELGCMRLSRCSPLGAFVRRAQLEFTRLQFHDSVKLWKGFVKYRLPTYHAWARRNPFGEQAMVDMNLLELGLDTGSQLAQVAYGNIEDDLEEDNYVSTKDVERLLEFQIGELQRMGGRVPDGMKACLERIIKSGATLPNLIHYLRFLDAWRAGDYPSSFDNLHRYFDYTMHSRDRSSYQYALLNLAILQADFGCYGEAISAMQEAVSIARESHDMNCLNFCMSWLYHFGKAFPEQMKDVQNTGMLGNEKEGLAFLKAKAKETEMWSLLSTTLLSEAKFELQNGESLASSIENIIRASHLNVAKNLINSTGPQLLLQTALYARIGTTASETNVYILLRVYRYHALGMVEQ
;
A
#
# COMPACT_ATOMS: atom_id res chain seq x y z
N MET A 1 10.64 12.53 -11.70
CA MET A 1 10.89 11.08 -11.82
C MET A 1 10.55 10.43 -10.50
N SER A 2 9.93 9.25 -10.51
CA SER A 2 9.63 8.50 -9.28
C SER A 2 10.94 8.06 -8.62
N ARG A 3 11.26 8.64 -7.46
CA ARG A 3 12.44 8.28 -6.66
C ARG A 3 12.16 6.98 -5.91
N PHE A 4 12.56 5.86 -6.49
CA PHE A 4 12.55 4.58 -5.80
C PHE A 4 13.79 4.40 -4.90
N LEU A 5 14.96 4.92 -5.28
CA LEU A 5 16.22 4.73 -4.57
C LEU A 5 16.36 5.73 -3.41
N THR A 6 16.60 5.20 -2.21
CA THR A 6 16.81 5.96 -0.98
C THR A 6 18.09 5.48 -0.30
N PRO A 7 18.71 6.28 0.58
CA PRO A 7 19.86 5.86 1.39
C PRO A 7 19.63 4.52 2.14
N SER A 8 18.44 4.34 2.70
CA SER A 8 18.04 3.09 3.36
C SER A 8 18.00 1.89 2.40
N LYS A 9 17.60 2.08 1.13
CA LYS A 9 17.61 1.01 0.12
C LYS A 9 19.02 0.67 -0.36
N VAL A 10 19.92 1.64 -0.42
CA VAL A 10 21.36 1.38 -0.65
C VAL A 10 21.91 0.52 0.48
N ALA A 11 21.56 0.85 1.73
CA ALA A 11 21.93 0.04 2.89
C ALA A 11 21.38 -1.41 2.81
N LEU A 12 20.11 -1.58 2.41
CA LEU A 12 19.54 -2.92 2.17
C LEU A 12 20.27 -3.69 1.06
N LEU A 13 20.73 -3.01 -0.01
CA LEU A 13 21.57 -3.64 -1.04
C LEU A 13 22.91 -4.12 -0.48
N CYS A 14 23.54 -3.36 0.43
CA CYS A 14 24.75 -3.80 1.12
C CYS A 14 24.48 -5.07 1.95
N LEU A 15 23.34 -5.14 2.64
CA LEU A 15 22.94 -6.33 3.40
C LEU A 15 22.69 -7.56 2.48
N ILE A 16 22.07 -7.34 1.32
CA ILE A 16 21.88 -8.39 0.31
C ILE A 16 23.24 -8.88 -0.22
N SER A 17 24.19 -7.98 -0.47
CA SER A 17 25.56 -8.34 -0.88
C SER A 17 26.25 -9.25 0.14
N ILE A 18 26.12 -8.95 1.44
CA ILE A 18 26.73 -9.76 2.51
C ILE A 18 26.07 -11.14 2.59
N TYR A 19 24.75 -11.20 2.38
CA TYR A 19 24.03 -12.46 2.33
C TYR A 19 24.50 -13.34 1.16
N THR A 20 24.73 -12.76 -0.02
CA THR A 20 25.24 -13.49 -1.20
C THR A 20 26.71 -13.92 -1.09
N GLU A 21 27.50 -13.22 -0.28
CA GLU A 21 28.90 -13.59 0.04
C GLU A 21 29.01 -14.84 0.94
N GLY A 22 27.89 -15.37 1.46
CA GLY A 22 27.86 -16.61 2.24
C GLY A 22 28.42 -16.49 3.67
N VAL A 23 28.62 -15.27 4.17
CA VAL A 23 29.22 -14.99 5.49
C VAL A 23 28.20 -15.08 6.63
N ILE A 24 26.93 -15.34 6.30
CA ILE A 24 25.82 -15.45 7.26
C ILE A 24 25.55 -16.93 7.57
N PRO A 25 25.62 -17.36 8.84
CA PRO A 25 25.29 -18.73 9.23
C PRO A 25 23.83 -19.09 8.90
N ASN A 26 23.57 -20.35 8.54
CA ASN A 26 22.21 -20.84 8.23
C ASN A 26 21.19 -20.59 9.35
N SER A 27 21.63 -20.56 10.61
CA SER A 27 20.77 -20.26 11.78
C SER A 27 20.29 -18.80 11.81
N SER A 28 21.07 -17.86 11.28
CA SER A 28 20.74 -16.43 11.25
C SER A 28 20.20 -15.98 9.89
N ALA A 29 20.41 -16.78 8.84
CA ALA A 29 19.93 -16.49 7.49
C ALA A 29 18.40 -16.30 7.42
N VAL A 30 17.63 -17.09 8.16
CA VAL A 30 16.15 -16.97 8.18
C VAL A 30 15.71 -15.62 8.77
N HIS A 31 16.37 -15.16 9.83
CA HIS A 31 16.05 -13.88 10.46
C HIS A 31 16.40 -12.69 9.56
N VAL A 32 17.58 -12.73 8.94
CA VAL A 32 18.01 -11.70 7.97
C VAL A 32 17.11 -11.67 6.74
N LEU A 33 16.74 -12.84 6.20
CA LEU A 33 15.80 -12.92 5.08
C LEU A 33 14.39 -12.45 5.46
N SER A 34 13.90 -12.79 6.66
CA SER A 34 12.60 -12.31 7.15
C SER A 34 12.59 -10.78 7.24
N PHE A 35 13.66 -10.18 7.78
CA PHE A 35 13.83 -8.74 7.85
C PHE A 35 13.94 -8.09 6.46
N LEU A 36 14.73 -8.66 5.55
CA LEU A 36 14.84 -8.18 4.16
C LEU A 36 13.50 -8.27 3.44
N VAL A 37 12.75 -9.37 3.58
CA VAL A 37 11.43 -9.50 2.96
C VAL A 37 10.47 -8.48 3.54
N ALA A 38 10.41 -8.32 4.86
CA ALA A 38 9.53 -7.36 5.52
C ALA A 38 9.81 -5.90 5.12
N SER A 39 11.08 -5.55 4.89
CA SER A 39 11.48 -4.20 4.47
C SER A 39 11.31 -3.92 2.96
N LEU A 40 11.38 -4.95 2.10
CA LEU A 40 11.25 -4.80 0.65
C LEU A 40 9.79 -4.93 0.15
N SER A 41 9.06 -5.82 0.81
CA SER A 41 7.64 -6.04 0.64
C SER A 41 7.07 -6.16 2.04
N PRO A 42 6.59 -5.06 2.65
CA PRO A 42 5.64 -5.19 3.75
C PRO A 42 4.42 -5.90 3.17
N LEU A 43 4.47 -7.24 3.18
CA LEU A 43 3.34 -8.10 2.88
C LEU A 43 2.24 -7.65 3.81
N ASP A 44 1.05 -7.38 3.25
CA ASP A 44 -0.16 -6.92 3.93
C ASP A 44 -0.09 -7.29 5.40
N ALA A 45 0.38 -6.33 6.21
CA ALA A 45 0.64 -6.59 7.60
C ALA A 45 -0.69 -7.03 8.16
N ASP A 46 -0.71 -8.25 8.71
CA ASP A 46 -1.86 -8.74 9.44
C ASP A 46 -2.24 -7.59 10.41
N PRO A 47 -3.50 -7.10 10.40
CA PRO A 47 -3.89 -5.90 11.15
C PRO A 47 -3.63 -6.01 12.66
N SER A 48 -3.24 -7.21 13.13
CA SER A 48 -2.75 -7.55 14.46
C SER A 48 -1.32 -7.05 14.79
N SER A 49 -0.46 -6.74 13.80
CA SER A 49 0.95 -6.36 14.02
C SER A 49 1.21 -4.85 13.91
N SER A 50 0.25 -4.04 14.37
CA SER A 50 0.23 -2.57 14.24
C SER A 50 1.36 -1.81 14.96
N LYS A 51 2.24 -2.49 15.71
CA LYS A 51 3.24 -1.81 16.55
C LYS A 51 4.32 -1.03 15.81
N ASN A 52 4.53 -1.24 14.50
CA ASN A 52 5.72 -0.69 13.81
C ASN A 52 5.48 -0.07 12.42
N TRP A 53 4.31 0.52 12.13
CA TRP A 53 4.08 1.15 10.81
C TRP A 53 5.11 2.25 10.48
N LYS A 54 5.65 2.98 11.47
CA LYS A 54 6.73 3.97 11.27
C LYS A 54 8.06 3.34 10.85
N ALA A 55 8.37 2.13 11.32
CA ALA A 55 9.60 1.40 11.01
C ALA A 55 9.53 0.60 9.70
N GLN A 56 8.33 0.44 9.13
CA GLN A 56 8.10 -0.44 7.98
C GLN A 56 8.42 0.18 6.61
N TYR A 57 8.40 1.51 6.48
CA TYR A 57 8.56 2.18 5.18
C TYR A 57 9.93 2.86 4.98
N SER A 58 10.73 2.97 6.05
CA SER A 58 12.15 3.32 5.99
C SER A 58 12.85 2.60 7.12
N ALA A 59 13.70 1.63 6.81
CA ALA A 59 14.53 0.97 7.80
C ALA A 59 15.47 2.01 8.42
N SER A 60 15.18 2.43 9.66
CA SER A 60 16.08 3.31 10.38
C SER A 60 17.35 2.54 10.72
N ILE A 61 18.45 3.28 10.93
CA ILE A 61 19.71 2.63 11.25
C ILE A 61 19.67 1.90 12.60
N THR A 62 18.80 2.36 13.51
CA THR A 62 18.51 1.71 14.79
C THR A 62 17.72 0.39 14.62
N ASP A 63 16.82 0.31 13.63
CA ASP A 63 16.11 -0.94 13.34
C ASP A 63 17.07 -1.99 12.76
N LEU A 64 17.99 -1.56 11.89
CA LEU A 64 19.04 -2.42 11.36
C LEU A 64 20.01 -2.87 12.46
N GLU A 65 20.39 -1.98 13.37
CA GLU A 65 21.26 -2.32 14.50
C GLU A 65 20.59 -3.35 15.43
N GLY A 66 19.32 -3.17 15.77
CA GLY A 66 18.59 -4.13 16.60
C GLY A 66 18.43 -5.50 15.93
N ALA A 67 18.15 -5.52 14.62
CA ALA A 67 17.97 -6.75 13.86
C ALA A 67 19.30 -7.51 13.62
N LEU A 68 20.43 -6.81 13.47
CA LEU A 68 21.69 -7.42 13.05
C LEU A 68 22.71 -7.63 14.19
N SER A 69 22.61 -6.88 15.28
CA SER A 69 23.57 -6.97 16.41
C SER A 69 23.41 -8.25 17.24
N THR A 70 22.22 -8.85 17.25
CA THR A 70 21.90 -10.09 17.98
C THR A 70 22.53 -11.34 17.34
N HIS A 71 22.94 -11.27 16.06
CA HIS A 71 23.37 -12.44 15.29
C HIS A 71 24.90 -12.46 15.07
N SER A 72 25.53 -13.58 15.43
CA SER A 72 26.95 -13.84 15.15
C SER A 72 27.17 -14.13 13.67
N SER A 73 28.24 -13.59 13.09
CA SER A 73 28.65 -13.92 11.73
C SER A 73 29.44 -15.23 11.66
N SER A 74 29.69 -15.74 10.46
CA SER A 74 30.61 -16.87 10.23
C SER A 74 32.08 -16.53 10.56
N ILE A 75 32.41 -15.24 10.74
CA ILE A 75 33.75 -14.80 11.15
C ILE A 75 33.80 -14.75 12.68
N PRO A 76 34.72 -15.49 13.33
CA PRO A 76 34.84 -15.51 14.79
C PRO A 76 35.01 -14.11 15.37
N GLY A 77 34.20 -13.75 16.37
CA GLY A 77 34.29 -12.49 17.10
C GLY A 77 33.67 -11.27 16.40
N ARG A 78 33.02 -11.43 15.24
CA ARG A 78 32.27 -10.36 14.56
C ARG A 78 30.78 -10.69 14.46
N THR A 79 29.95 -9.68 14.64
CA THR A 79 28.51 -9.75 14.42
C THR A 79 28.17 -9.49 12.94
N ILE A 80 26.95 -9.83 12.52
CA ILE A 80 26.46 -9.46 11.18
C ILE A 80 26.43 -7.93 11.03
N TRP A 81 26.13 -7.20 12.11
CA TRP A 81 26.22 -5.75 12.17
C TRP A 81 27.63 -5.22 11.86
N ASP A 82 28.69 -5.83 12.40
CA ASP A 82 30.07 -5.39 12.14
C ASP A 82 30.47 -5.57 10.66
N LEU A 83 29.99 -6.65 10.02
CA LEU A 83 30.20 -6.89 8.59
C LEU A 83 29.40 -5.93 7.73
N PHE A 84 28.16 -5.66 8.14
CA PHE A 84 27.30 -4.65 7.53
C PHE A 84 27.94 -3.27 7.55
N LEU A 85 28.40 -2.82 8.72
CA LEU A 85 29.10 -1.54 8.84
C LEU A 85 30.36 -1.52 7.98
N LYS A 86 31.15 -2.60 7.95
CA LYS A 86 32.33 -2.66 7.07
C LYS A 86 31.97 -2.44 5.59
N LYS A 87 30.87 -3.03 5.11
CA LYS A 87 30.41 -2.89 3.71
C LYS A 87 29.80 -1.52 3.42
N VAL A 88 29.06 -0.94 4.37
CA VAL A 88 28.48 0.41 4.23
C VAL A 88 29.59 1.46 4.17
N TRP A 89 30.59 1.34 5.04
CA TRP A 89 31.72 2.27 5.11
C TRP A 89 32.77 2.05 4.02
N SER A 90 32.79 0.89 3.33
CA SER A 90 33.63 0.72 2.13
C SER A 90 33.15 1.55 0.92
N ILE A 91 31.94 2.10 0.97
CA ILE A 91 31.44 3.04 -0.04
C ILE A 91 31.75 4.45 0.47
N ASP A 92 32.94 4.94 0.17
CA ASP A 92 33.53 6.12 0.81
C ASP A 92 33.59 7.38 -0.06
N SER A 93 33.29 7.23 -1.35
CA SER A 93 33.19 8.31 -2.33
C SER A 93 31.99 8.11 -3.25
N CYS A 94 31.61 9.17 -3.98
CA CYS A 94 30.59 9.08 -5.02
C CYS A 94 31.01 8.09 -6.14
N ASP A 95 32.30 8.01 -6.45
CA ASP A 95 32.85 7.04 -7.39
C ASP A 95 32.69 5.60 -6.88
N ALA A 96 33.02 5.35 -5.60
CA ALA A 96 32.80 4.04 -4.98
C ALA A 96 31.31 3.61 -5.01
N LEU A 97 30.37 4.57 -4.94
CA LEU A 97 28.94 4.30 -5.10
C LEU A 97 28.61 3.85 -6.54
N GLU A 98 29.17 4.51 -7.55
CA GLU A 98 28.99 4.12 -8.95
C GLU A 98 29.59 2.74 -9.26
N VAL A 99 30.79 2.47 -8.73
CA VAL A 99 31.44 1.15 -8.83
C VAL A 99 30.59 0.09 -8.13
N PHE A 100 30.03 0.38 -6.96
CA PHE A 100 29.12 -0.53 -6.27
C PHE A 100 27.92 -0.89 -7.15
N PHE A 101 27.20 0.09 -7.69
CA PHE A 101 26.05 -0.17 -8.57
C PHE A 101 26.40 -0.87 -9.88
N SER A 102 27.62 -0.69 -10.39
CA SER A 102 28.12 -1.42 -11.55
C SER A 102 28.28 -2.92 -11.25
N ASN A 103 28.72 -3.26 -10.04
CA ASN A 103 28.97 -4.66 -9.61
C ASN A 103 27.72 -5.32 -8.98
N VAL A 104 26.67 -4.57 -8.66
CA VAL A 104 25.44 -5.10 -8.01
C VAL A 104 24.73 -6.15 -8.88
N LEU A 105 24.89 -6.13 -10.21
CA LEU A 105 24.33 -7.18 -11.08
C LEU A 105 25.06 -8.53 -10.97
N ASP A 106 26.29 -8.56 -10.50
CA ASP A 106 27.06 -9.81 -10.30
C ASP A 106 26.47 -10.68 -9.19
N LEU A 107 25.65 -10.07 -8.32
CA LEU A 107 24.85 -10.75 -7.30
C LEU A 107 23.73 -11.63 -7.91
N LEU A 108 23.39 -11.41 -9.18
CA LEU A 108 22.33 -12.13 -9.88
C LEU A 108 22.89 -13.28 -10.72
N VAL A 109 22.07 -14.31 -10.91
CA VAL A 109 22.35 -15.34 -11.91
C VAL A 109 22.43 -14.70 -13.30
N LYS A 110 23.54 -14.94 -14.00
CA LYS A 110 23.76 -14.52 -15.40
C LYS A 110 22.61 -15.02 -16.29
N SER A 111 22.21 -14.22 -17.28
CA SER A 111 21.14 -14.59 -18.21
C SER A 111 21.49 -15.85 -19.00
N ARG A 112 20.49 -16.51 -19.59
CA ARG A 112 20.74 -17.69 -20.45
C ARG A 112 21.68 -17.33 -21.61
N GLU A 113 21.53 -16.12 -22.15
CA GLU A 113 22.36 -15.59 -23.23
C GLU A 113 23.78 -15.27 -22.77
N GLU A 114 23.95 -14.71 -21.56
CA GLU A 114 25.26 -14.47 -20.94
C GLU A 114 25.98 -15.78 -20.63
N GLN A 115 25.26 -16.79 -20.13
CA GLN A 115 25.82 -18.13 -19.89
C GLN A 115 26.26 -18.82 -21.18
N ILE A 116 25.53 -18.61 -22.29
CA ILE A 116 25.93 -19.11 -23.60
C ILE A 116 27.20 -18.39 -24.07
N ARG A 117 27.27 -17.06 -23.94
CA ARG A 117 28.47 -16.29 -24.29
C ARG A 117 29.70 -16.64 -23.44
N ASP A 118 29.53 -16.86 -22.14
CA ASP A 118 30.62 -17.24 -21.24
C ASP A 118 31.15 -18.65 -21.55
N ARG A 119 30.24 -19.57 -21.91
CA ARG A 119 30.59 -20.91 -22.39
C ARG A 119 31.35 -20.86 -23.71
N ASP A 120 30.93 -19.99 -24.61
CA ASP A 120 31.59 -19.78 -25.91
C ASP A 120 32.96 -19.10 -25.75
N ASN A 121 33.15 -18.31 -24.68
CA ASN A 121 34.41 -17.63 -24.33
C ASN A 121 35.33 -18.46 -23.40
N GLY A 122 34.94 -19.68 -23.00
CA GLY A 122 35.75 -20.55 -22.14
C GLY A 122 35.92 -20.08 -20.69
N LEU A 123 35.07 -19.19 -20.20
CA LEU A 123 35.10 -18.71 -18.81
C LEU A 123 34.45 -19.76 -17.89
N ALA A 124 35.18 -20.22 -16.87
CA ALA A 124 34.65 -21.14 -15.87
C ALA A 124 33.55 -20.47 -15.02
N THR A 125 32.52 -21.22 -14.66
CA THR A 125 31.50 -20.77 -13.71
C THR A 125 32.17 -20.47 -12.37
N GLU A 126 32.17 -19.20 -11.94
CA GLU A 126 32.68 -18.79 -10.63
C GLU A 126 31.97 -19.58 -9.52
N LEU A 127 32.68 -20.55 -8.95
CA LEU A 127 32.24 -21.37 -7.82
C LEU A 127 32.68 -20.65 -6.56
N GLY A 128 31.76 -19.95 -5.88
CA GLY A 128 32.06 -19.39 -4.57
C GLY A 128 30.96 -18.53 -3.94
N CYS A 129 30.22 -17.77 -4.74
CA CYS A 129 29.19 -16.85 -4.23
C CYS A 129 27.78 -17.36 -4.50
N MET A 130 26.88 -17.18 -3.54
CA MET A 130 25.47 -17.51 -3.70
C MET A 130 24.81 -16.47 -4.61
N ARG A 131 24.35 -16.87 -5.80
CA ARG A 131 23.71 -15.96 -6.76
C ARG A 131 22.19 -16.00 -6.66
N LEU A 132 21.56 -14.84 -6.73
CA LEU A 132 20.11 -14.69 -6.65
C LEU A 132 19.44 -14.91 -8.01
N SER A 133 18.31 -15.63 -8.03
CA SER A 133 17.49 -15.73 -9.24
C SER A 133 16.93 -14.37 -9.63
N ARG A 134 16.95 -14.05 -10.93
CA ARG A 134 16.41 -12.80 -11.50
C ARG A 134 14.91 -12.60 -11.27
N CYS A 135 14.18 -13.68 -10.97
CA CYS A 135 12.73 -13.66 -10.70
C CYS A 135 12.40 -13.72 -9.20
N SER A 136 13.40 -13.87 -8.33
CA SER A 136 13.17 -13.83 -6.88
C SER A 136 12.82 -12.40 -6.43
N PRO A 137 12.11 -12.21 -5.30
CA PRO A 137 11.82 -10.87 -4.76
C PRO A 137 13.09 -10.01 -4.55
N LEU A 138 14.16 -10.62 -4.02
CA LEU A 138 15.45 -9.96 -3.85
C LEU A 138 16.09 -9.62 -5.21
N GLY A 139 16.03 -10.55 -6.17
CA GLY A 139 16.56 -10.32 -7.52
C GLY A 139 15.81 -9.22 -8.28
N ALA A 140 14.48 -9.14 -8.12
CA ALA A 140 13.66 -8.08 -8.69
C ALA A 140 14.00 -6.71 -8.07
N PHE A 141 14.24 -6.67 -6.75
CA PHE A 141 14.69 -5.46 -6.06
C PHE A 141 16.06 -4.97 -6.58
N VAL A 142 17.05 -5.86 -6.64
CA VAL A 142 18.41 -5.58 -7.15
C VAL A 142 18.35 -5.01 -8.57
N ARG A 143 17.62 -5.67 -9.49
CA ARG A 143 17.45 -5.20 -10.87
C ARG A 143 16.81 -3.83 -10.96
N ARG A 144 15.79 -3.59 -10.12
CA ARG A 144 15.08 -2.32 -10.11
C ARG A 144 15.97 -1.18 -9.61
N ALA A 145 16.73 -1.42 -8.54
CA ALA A 145 17.65 -0.43 -8.00
C ALA A 145 18.74 -0.06 -9.01
N GLN A 146 19.32 -1.05 -9.71
CA GLN A 146 20.30 -0.80 -10.76
C GLN A 146 19.71 -0.06 -11.97
N LEU A 147 18.52 -0.45 -12.43
CA LEU A 147 17.86 0.21 -13.55
C LEU A 147 17.48 1.66 -13.23
N GLU A 148 17.11 1.94 -11.98
CA GLU A 148 16.88 3.32 -11.57
C GLU A 148 18.19 4.11 -11.48
N PHE A 149 19.23 3.56 -10.84
CA PHE A 149 20.51 4.24 -10.70
C PHE A 149 21.11 4.62 -12.06
N THR A 150 21.07 3.70 -13.03
CA THR A 150 21.52 3.97 -14.42
C THR A 150 20.72 5.04 -15.15
N ARG A 151 19.49 5.33 -14.71
CA ARG A 151 18.63 6.39 -15.27
C ARG A 151 18.71 7.69 -14.48
N LEU A 152 19.38 7.73 -13.32
CA LEU A 152 19.51 8.93 -12.52
C LEU A 152 20.39 9.95 -13.24
N GLN A 153 19.99 11.21 -13.16
CA GLN A 153 20.86 12.31 -13.56
C GLN A 153 21.95 12.50 -12.52
N PHE A 154 23.10 13.03 -12.94
CA PHE A 154 24.25 13.27 -12.05
C PHE A 154 23.89 14.10 -10.80
N HIS A 155 23.02 15.10 -10.93
CA HIS A 155 22.57 15.87 -9.77
C HIS A 155 21.79 15.02 -8.75
N ASP A 156 20.96 14.09 -9.22
CA ASP A 156 20.20 13.20 -8.35
C ASP A 156 21.08 12.08 -7.76
N SER A 157 22.12 11.61 -8.47
CA SER A 157 23.10 10.65 -7.92
C SER A 157 23.95 11.30 -6.82
N VAL A 158 24.38 12.55 -7.00
CA VAL A 158 25.07 13.34 -5.97
C VAL A 158 24.16 13.60 -4.76
N LYS A 159 22.87 13.90 -4.97
CA LYS A 159 21.91 14.02 -3.85
C LYS A 159 21.76 12.72 -3.08
N LEU A 160 21.67 11.59 -3.78
CA LEU A 160 21.61 10.27 -3.15
C LEU A 160 22.88 10.00 -2.33
N TRP A 161 24.05 10.34 -2.86
CA TRP A 161 25.32 10.24 -2.15
C TRP A 161 25.33 11.07 -0.87
N LYS A 162 24.98 12.36 -0.94
CA LYS A 162 24.89 13.23 0.25
C LYS A 162 23.90 12.67 1.29
N GLY A 163 22.75 12.17 0.84
CA GLY A 163 21.79 11.51 1.72
C GLY A 163 22.32 10.23 2.36
N PHE A 164 23.10 9.45 1.62
CA PHE A 164 23.75 8.24 2.13
C PHE A 164 24.85 8.54 3.15
N VAL A 165 25.64 9.59 2.95
CA VAL A 165 26.60 10.11 3.92
C VAL A 165 25.90 10.50 5.23
N LYS A 166 24.82 11.28 5.16
CA LYS A 166 23.99 11.65 6.32
C LYS A 166 23.41 10.41 7.03
N TYR A 167 22.93 9.43 6.26
CA TYR A 167 22.34 8.19 6.80
C TYR A 167 23.36 7.33 7.55
N ARG A 168 24.60 7.19 7.06
CA ARG A 168 25.63 6.35 7.71
C ARG A 168 26.34 7.03 8.87
N LEU A 169 26.40 8.36 8.89
CA LEU A 169 27.20 9.15 9.84
C LEU A 169 27.00 8.74 11.32
N PRO A 170 25.77 8.48 11.82
CA PRO A 170 25.56 8.05 13.21
C PRO A 170 26.28 6.75 13.59
N THR A 171 26.60 5.90 12.61
CA THR A 171 27.28 4.61 12.85
C THR A 171 28.80 4.69 12.87
N TYR A 172 29.39 5.86 12.62
CA TYR A 172 30.84 6.03 12.52
C TYR A 172 31.57 5.53 13.77
N HIS A 173 31.11 5.93 14.97
CA HIS A 173 31.72 5.52 16.23
C HIS A 173 31.57 4.02 16.52
N ALA A 174 30.49 3.39 16.04
CA ALA A 174 30.32 1.94 16.17
C ALA A 174 31.30 1.19 15.26
N TRP A 175 31.47 1.67 14.02
CA TRP A 175 32.41 1.10 13.06
C TRP A 175 33.88 1.30 13.48
N ALA A 176 34.27 2.51 13.90
CA ALA A 176 35.65 2.86 14.24
C ALA A 176 36.18 2.05 15.44
N ARG A 177 35.32 1.75 16.43
CA ARG A 177 35.68 0.89 17.57
C ARG A 177 36.10 -0.53 17.18
N ARG A 178 35.60 -1.04 16.05
CA ARG A 178 35.87 -2.40 15.57
C ARG A 178 36.85 -2.45 14.40
N ASN A 179 37.20 -1.29 13.81
CA ASN A 179 38.13 -1.17 12.69
C ASN A 179 39.17 -0.04 12.94
N PRO A 180 40.06 -0.17 13.94
CA PRO A 180 40.99 0.90 14.33
C PRO A 180 42.10 1.19 13.33
N PHE A 181 42.31 0.34 12.31
CA PHE A 181 43.34 0.51 11.27
C PHE A 181 42.80 1.05 9.95
N GLY A 182 41.50 1.38 9.86
CA GLY A 182 40.92 1.97 8.66
C GLY A 182 41.12 3.49 8.65
N GLU A 183 42.01 3.99 7.79
CA GLU A 183 42.07 5.43 7.46
C GLU A 183 40.84 5.78 6.63
N GLN A 184 39.74 6.16 7.30
CA GLN A 184 38.48 6.49 6.64
C GLN A 184 38.02 7.88 7.05
N ALA A 185 37.77 8.73 6.07
CA ALA A 185 37.18 10.04 6.29
C ALA A 185 35.74 9.90 6.82
N MET A 186 35.34 10.79 7.73
CA MET A 186 34.00 10.77 8.32
C MET A 186 32.88 11.01 7.28
N VAL A 187 33.20 11.75 6.21
CA VAL A 187 32.23 12.22 5.20
C VAL A 187 32.54 11.63 3.83
N ASP A 188 33.72 11.91 3.26
CA ASP A 188 34.16 11.43 1.95
C ASP A 188 35.69 11.26 1.94
N MET A 189 36.19 10.13 1.42
CA MET A 189 37.63 9.86 1.30
C MET A 189 38.35 10.96 0.50
N ASN A 190 37.71 11.53 -0.51
CA ASN A 190 38.27 12.60 -1.33
C ASN A 190 38.64 13.85 -0.50
N LEU A 191 37.91 14.13 0.59
CA LEU A 191 38.25 15.26 1.48
C LEU A 191 39.56 15.00 2.23
N LEU A 192 39.78 13.76 2.66
CA LEU A 192 41.01 13.35 3.35
C LEU A 192 42.20 13.33 2.38
N GLU A 193 42.00 12.83 1.16
CA GLU A 193 43.03 12.87 0.10
C GLU A 193 43.45 14.30 -0.27
N LEU A 194 42.50 15.24 -0.24
CA LEU A 194 42.75 16.66 -0.48
C LEU A 194 43.26 17.41 0.76
N GLY A 195 43.37 16.75 1.92
CA GLY A 195 43.78 17.38 3.18
C GLY A 195 42.80 18.44 3.70
N LEU A 196 41.53 18.36 3.31
CA LEU A 196 40.48 19.30 3.68
C LEU A 196 39.73 18.81 4.93
N ASP A 197 39.54 19.71 5.88
CA ASP A 197 38.68 19.43 7.03
C ASP A 197 37.20 19.57 6.66
N THR A 198 36.35 18.87 7.41
CA THR A 198 34.88 18.91 7.35
C THR A 198 34.30 20.32 7.53
N GLY A 199 35.02 21.21 8.25
CA GLY A 199 34.68 22.62 8.39
C GLY A 199 35.16 23.54 7.27
N SER A 200 35.83 23.02 6.24
CA SER A 200 36.31 23.84 5.11
C SER A 200 35.16 24.41 4.28
N GLN A 201 35.35 25.59 3.68
CA GLN A 201 34.34 26.22 2.83
C GLN A 201 33.92 25.31 1.66
N LEU A 202 34.85 24.51 1.12
CA LEU A 202 34.57 23.57 0.04
C LEU A 202 33.72 22.38 0.52
N ALA A 203 33.98 21.85 1.72
CA ALA A 203 33.18 20.79 2.32
C ALA A 203 31.75 21.28 2.64
N GLN A 204 31.61 22.52 3.14
CA GLN A 204 30.30 23.13 3.41
C GLN A 204 29.49 23.35 2.12
N VAL A 205 30.13 23.76 1.02
CA VAL A 205 29.46 23.90 -0.29
C VAL A 205 29.10 22.53 -0.88
N ALA A 206 29.99 21.55 -0.75
CA ALA A 206 29.79 20.21 -1.31
C ALA A 206 28.76 19.38 -0.52
N TYR A 207 28.73 19.44 0.81
CA TYR A 207 27.92 18.57 1.64
C TYR A 207 26.84 19.28 2.47
N GLY A 208 26.83 20.62 2.50
CA GLY A 208 25.95 21.40 3.37
C GLY A 208 26.43 21.38 4.83
N ASN A 209 25.65 22.00 5.72
CA ASN A 209 25.91 21.89 7.16
C ASN A 209 25.35 20.55 7.64
N ILE A 210 26.23 19.55 7.73
CA ILE A 210 25.86 18.15 8.02
C ILE A 210 25.15 18.02 9.38
N GLU A 211 25.40 18.95 10.31
CA GLU A 211 24.84 18.95 11.67
C GLU A 211 23.44 19.58 11.77
N ASP A 212 23.11 20.60 10.96
CA ASP A 212 21.79 21.29 11.02
C ASP A 212 20.70 20.59 10.18
N ASP A 213 21.07 19.87 9.13
CA ASP A 213 20.12 19.25 8.19
C ASP A 213 19.61 17.86 8.63
N LEU A 214 19.94 17.39 9.84
CA LEU A 214 19.58 16.05 10.31
C LEU A 214 18.06 15.85 10.49
N GLU A 215 17.28 16.93 10.58
CA GLU A 215 15.83 16.86 10.85
C GLU A 215 14.93 16.94 9.60
N GLU A 216 15.40 17.46 8.45
CA GLU A 216 14.49 17.86 7.36
C GLU A 216 14.40 16.91 6.16
N ASP A 217 15.44 16.13 5.84
CA ASP A 217 15.45 15.29 4.63
C ASP A 217 15.14 13.81 4.93
N ASN A 218 13.88 13.52 5.30
CA ASN A 218 13.39 12.14 5.20
C ASN A 218 13.27 11.77 3.71
N TYR A 219 14.30 11.11 3.17
CA TYR A 219 14.31 10.53 1.83
C TYR A 219 13.27 9.40 1.76
N VAL A 220 12.01 9.75 1.50
CA VAL A 220 10.93 8.76 1.33
C VAL A 220 10.83 8.38 -0.15
N SER A 221 10.79 7.08 -0.41
CA SER A 221 10.56 6.58 -1.77
C SER A 221 9.14 6.84 -2.23
N THR A 222 8.95 7.24 -3.49
CA THR A 222 7.62 7.46 -4.06
C THR A 222 6.74 6.21 -4.06
N LYS A 223 7.32 5.01 -4.17
CA LYS A 223 6.55 3.75 -4.10
C LYS A 223 6.08 3.43 -2.68
N ASP A 224 6.90 3.77 -1.69
CA ASP A 224 6.55 3.51 -0.30
C ASP A 224 5.49 4.52 0.16
N VAL A 225 5.54 5.76 -0.35
CA VAL A 225 4.43 6.73 -0.27
C VAL A 225 3.17 6.19 -0.94
N GLU A 226 3.24 5.70 -2.17
CA GLU A 226 2.09 5.15 -2.90
C GLU A 226 1.39 4.04 -2.10
N ARG A 227 2.14 3.04 -1.66
CA ARG A 227 1.64 1.93 -0.83
C ARG A 227 1.03 2.42 0.49
N LEU A 228 1.69 3.38 1.15
CA LEU A 228 1.18 3.96 2.38
C LEU A 228 -0.16 4.66 2.13
N LEU A 229 -0.27 5.45 1.06
CA LEU A 229 -1.50 6.12 0.68
C LEU A 229 -2.62 5.11 0.37
N GLU A 230 -2.34 4.07 -0.41
CA GLU A 230 -3.29 3.00 -0.73
C GLU A 230 -3.80 2.30 0.52
N PHE A 231 -2.90 1.94 1.44
CA PHE A 231 -3.25 1.35 2.72
C PHE A 231 -4.16 2.27 3.55
N GLN A 232 -3.79 3.55 3.68
CA GLN A 232 -4.58 4.52 4.44
C GLN A 232 -5.95 4.77 3.81
N ILE A 233 -6.04 4.83 2.49
CA ILE A 233 -7.31 4.93 1.76
C ILE A 233 -8.19 3.71 2.07
N GLY A 234 -7.63 2.50 2.04
CA GLY A 234 -8.34 1.26 2.38
C GLY A 234 -8.87 1.26 3.81
N GLU A 235 -8.04 1.70 4.77
CA GLU A 235 -8.45 1.82 6.17
C GLU A 235 -9.56 2.86 6.38
N LEU A 236 -9.47 4.03 5.73
CA LEU A 236 -10.50 5.07 5.83
C LEU A 236 -11.83 4.66 5.18
N GLN A 237 -11.79 3.92 4.07
CA GLN A 237 -12.99 3.36 3.45
C GLN A 237 -13.63 2.29 4.32
N ARG A 238 -12.82 1.45 4.99
CA ARG A 238 -13.31 0.37 5.87
C ARG A 238 -13.89 0.89 7.19
N MET A 239 -13.18 1.81 7.84
CA MET A 239 -13.52 2.27 9.20
C MET A 239 -14.37 3.54 9.21
N GLY A 240 -14.42 4.29 8.11
CA GLY A 240 -15.21 5.51 8.00
C GLY A 240 -14.71 6.67 8.87
N GLY A 241 -13.40 6.71 9.20
CA GLY A 241 -12.79 7.70 10.08
C GLY A 241 -12.26 8.96 9.37
N ARG A 242 -11.75 9.91 10.16
CA ARG A 242 -10.98 11.08 9.68
C ARG A 242 -9.50 10.71 9.51
N VAL A 243 -8.79 11.46 8.66
CA VAL A 243 -7.34 11.32 8.55
C VAL A 243 -6.71 11.82 9.86
N PRO A 244 -5.90 11.01 10.57
CA PRO A 244 -5.23 11.45 11.80
C PRO A 244 -4.30 12.64 11.55
N ASP A 245 -4.18 13.55 12.52
CA ASP A 245 -3.38 14.78 12.35
C ASP A 245 -1.90 14.50 12.07
N GLY A 246 -1.34 13.45 12.69
CA GLY A 246 0.03 13.01 12.38
C GLY A 246 0.21 12.55 10.93
N MET A 247 -0.83 12.00 10.30
CA MET A 247 -0.81 11.63 8.89
C MET A 247 -0.91 12.87 8.00
N LYS A 248 -1.75 13.86 8.36
CA LYS A 248 -1.82 15.15 7.65
C LYS A 248 -0.46 15.84 7.59
N ALA A 249 0.23 15.93 8.73
CA ALA A 249 1.58 16.47 8.79
C ALA A 249 2.58 15.68 7.92
N CYS A 250 2.47 14.35 7.92
CA CYS A 250 3.30 13.50 7.06
C CYS A 250 3.04 13.74 5.57
N LEU A 251 1.76 13.86 5.16
CA LEU A 251 1.36 14.17 3.78
C LEU A 251 1.89 15.54 3.35
N GLU A 252 1.76 16.56 4.20
CA GLU A 252 2.30 17.89 3.92
C GLU A 252 3.82 17.85 3.70
N ARG A 253 4.53 17.08 4.52
CA ARG A 253 5.97 16.85 4.35
C ARG A 253 6.30 16.12 3.03
N ILE A 254 5.50 15.12 2.66
CA ILE A 254 5.66 14.38 1.40
C ILE A 254 5.39 15.26 0.16
N ILE A 255 4.40 16.15 0.25
CA ILE A 255 4.10 17.11 -0.82
C ILE A 255 5.24 18.12 -0.95
N LYS A 256 5.75 18.63 0.18
CA LYS A 256 6.91 19.54 0.22
C LYS A 256 8.18 18.88 -0.34
N SER A 257 8.37 17.57 -0.13
CA SER A 257 9.54 16.83 -0.64
C SER A 257 9.48 16.50 -2.14
N GLY A 258 8.43 16.93 -2.85
CA GLY A 258 8.33 16.84 -4.30
C GLY A 258 7.88 15.47 -4.84
N ALA A 259 7.23 14.63 -4.01
CA ALA A 259 6.67 13.37 -4.47
C ALA A 259 5.49 13.61 -5.43
N THR A 260 5.65 13.21 -6.70
CA THR A 260 4.65 13.38 -7.75
C THR A 260 3.61 12.26 -7.74
N LEU A 261 2.77 12.19 -6.70
CA LEU A 261 1.54 11.36 -6.73
C LEU A 261 0.28 12.21 -6.46
N PRO A 262 -0.11 13.10 -7.41
CA PRO A 262 -1.25 13.98 -7.20
C PRO A 262 -2.56 13.21 -6.99
N ASN A 263 -2.77 12.12 -7.74
CA ASN A 263 -4.01 11.35 -7.71
C ASN A 263 -4.37 10.84 -6.30
N LEU A 264 -3.54 9.99 -5.69
CA LEU A 264 -3.83 9.39 -4.39
C LEU A 264 -3.93 10.44 -3.28
N ILE A 265 -3.17 11.53 -3.38
CA ILE A 265 -3.22 12.66 -2.45
C ILE A 265 -4.57 13.37 -2.55
N HIS A 266 -5.06 13.66 -3.77
CA HIS A 266 -6.38 14.26 -3.96
C HIS A 266 -7.50 13.35 -3.48
N TYR A 267 -7.39 12.03 -3.72
CA TYR A 267 -8.37 11.08 -3.21
C TYR A 267 -8.42 11.01 -1.68
N LEU A 268 -7.25 11.03 -1.03
CA LEU A 268 -7.16 11.06 0.43
C LEU A 268 -7.75 12.35 1.03
N ARG A 269 -7.49 13.50 0.40
CA ARG A 269 -8.10 14.79 0.78
C ARG A 269 -9.61 14.80 0.56
N PHE A 270 -10.08 14.18 -0.52
CA PHE A 270 -11.51 13.96 -0.77
C PHE A 270 -12.13 13.17 0.37
N LEU A 271 -11.54 12.05 0.79
CA LEU A 271 -12.05 11.25 1.91
C LEU A 271 -12.08 12.04 3.23
N ASP A 272 -11.04 12.83 3.53
CA ASP A 272 -11.05 13.65 4.75
C ASP A 272 -12.12 14.74 4.71
N ALA A 273 -12.28 15.44 3.58
CA ALA A 273 -13.27 16.50 3.41
C ALA A 273 -14.71 15.95 3.39
N TRP A 274 -14.91 14.79 2.76
CA TRP A 274 -16.21 14.09 2.77
C TRP A 274 -16.61 13.73 4.19
N ARG A 275 -15.68 13.18 4.99
CA ARG A 275 -15.91 12.88 6.40
C ARG A 275 -16.02 14.13 7.29
N ALA A 276 -15.53 15.28 6.83
CA ALA A 276 -15.73 16.56 7.49
C ALA A 276 -17.10 17.17 7.24
N GLY A 277 -17.84 16.69 6.23
CA GLY A 277 -19.04 17.37 5.74
C GLY A 277 -18.73 18.67 4.98
N ASP A 278 -17.51 18.83 4.45
CA ASP A 278 -17.14 19.99 3.63
C ASP A 278 -17.38 19.68 2.14
N TYR A 279 -18.55 20.08 1.64
CA TYR A 279 -18.99 19.80 0.27
C TYR A 279 -18.07 20.45 -0.79
N PRO A 280 -17.80 21.77 -0.78
CA PRO A 280 -16.95 22.40 -1.79
C PRO A 280 -15.56 21.76 -1.90
N SER A 281 -14.90 21.50 -0.77
CA SER A 281 -13.57 20.88 -0.76
C SER A 281 -13.62 19.42 -1.20
N SER A 282 -14.66 18.68 -0.82
CA SER A 282 -14.81 17.28 -1.25
C SER A 282 -15.03 17.19 -2.76
N PHE A 283 -15.91 18.02 -3.30
CA PHE A 283 -16.19 18.10 -4.74
C PHE A 283 -14.95 18.47 -5.57
N ASP A 284 -14.24 19.55 -5.20
CA ASP A 284 -13.04 20.00 -5.92
C ASP A 284 -11.90 18.94 -5.88
N ASN A 285 -11.68 18.29 -4.74
CA ASN A 285 -10.67 17.23 -4.64
C ASN A 285 -11.07 15.97 -5.43
N LEU A 286 -12.35 15.62 -5.48
CA LEU A 286 -12.86 14.49 -6.28
C LEU A 286 -12.66 14.75 -7.77
N HIS A 287 -13.01 15.94 -8.24
CA HIS A 287 -12.79 16.35 -9.63
C HIS A 287 -11.30 16.29 -10.00
N ARG A 288 -10.42 16.88 -9.17
CA ARG A 288 -8.96 16.79 -9.40
C ARG A 288 -8.47 15.36 -9.45
N TYR A 289 -8.93 14.49 -8.56
CA TYR A 289 -8.58 13.06 -8.59
C TYR A 289 -8.95 12.42 -9.93
N PHE A 290 -10.16 12.68 -10.43
CA PHE A 290 -10.60 12.13 -11.70
C PHE A 290 -9.88 12.77 -12.89
N ASP A 291 -9.60 14.07 -12.88
CA ASP A 291 -8.77 14.71 -13.90
C ASP A 291 -7.41 14.00 -14.01
N TYR A 292 -6.68 13.84 -12.90
CA TYR A 292 -5.38 13.17 -12.94
C TYR A 292 -5.47 11.69 -13.36
N THR A 293 -6.52 10.97 -12.97
CA THR A 293 -6.68 9.56 -13.35
C THR A 293 -7.09 9.40 -14.81
N MET A 294 -7.93 10.29 -15.37
CA MET A 294 -8.34 10.29 -16.77
C MET A 294 -7.18 10.56 -17.74
N HIS A 295 -6.19 11.39 -17.36
CA HIS A 295 -5.00 11.60 -18.18
C HIS A 295 -4.09 10.36 -18.22
N SER A 296 -4.22 9.44 -17.24
CA SER A 296 -3.35 8.27 -17.08
C SER A 296 -3.95 6.96 -17.55
N ARG A 297 -5.27 6.83 -17.53
CA ARG A 297 -6.00 5.61 -17.88
C ARG A 297 -7.08 5.91 -18.90
N ASP A 298 -7.24 4.95 -19.81
CA ASP A 298 -8.22 4.92 -20.88
C ASP A 298 -9.64 5.30 -20.40
N ARG A 299 -10.49 5.75 -21.33
CA ARG A 299 -11.86 6.31 -21.11
C ARG A 299 -12.80 5.50 -20.18
N SER A 300 -12.45 4.28 -19.82
CA SER A 300 -13.18 3.37 -18.92
C SER A 300 -13.27 3.82 -17.45
N SER A 301 -12.68 4.95 -17.07
CA SER A 301 -12.73 5.45 -15.68
C SER A 301 -13.82 6.51 -15.47
N TYR A 302 -14.48 7.01 -16.53
CA TYR A 302 -15.49 8.06 -16.42
C TYR A 302 -16.78 7.57 -15.73
N GLN A 303 -17.24 6.35 -15.99
CA GLN A 303 -18.42 5.82 -15.30
C GLN A 303 -18.22 5.71 -13.78
N TYR A 304 -17.00 5.40 -13.32
CA TYR A 304 -16.66 5.39 -11.90
C TYR A 304 -16.55 6.79 -11.31
N ALA A 305 -16.18 7.80 -12.12
CA ALA A 305 -16.17 9.19 -11.69
C ALA A 305 -17.57 9.68 -11.37
N LEU A 306 -18.50 9.49 -12.30
CA LEU A 306 -19.91 9.83 -12.12
C LEU A 306 -20.54 9.05 -10.97
N LEU A 307 -20.20 7.76 -10.83
CA LEU A 307 -20.66 6.95 -9.71
C LEU A 307 -20.24 7.53 -8.35
N ASN A 308 -18.96 7.89 -8.18
CA ASN A 308 -18.48 8.48 -6.94
C ASN A 308 -19.07 9.86 -6.69
N LEU A 309 -19.30 10.65 -7.75
CA LEU A 309 -19.95 11.95 -7.66
C LEU A 309 -21.41 11.83 -7.19
N ALA A 310 -22.16 10.87 -7.75
CA ALA A 310 -23.54 10.62 -7.35
C ALA A 310 -23.65 10.20 -5.87
N ILE A 311 -22.74 9.32 -5.41
CA ILE A 311 -22.67 8.94 -3.98
C ILE A 311 -22.39 10.16 -3.11
N LEU A 312 -21.43 11.00 -3.51
CA LEU A 312 -21.11 12.22 -2.76
C LEU A 312 -22.32 13.16 -2.67
N GLN A 313 -22.98 13.44 -3.80
CA GLN A 313 -24.14 14.34 -3.84
C GLN A 313 -25.31 13.81 -3.00
N ALA A 314 -25.55 12.50 -3.01
CA ALA A 314 -26.58 11.87 -2.20
C ALA A 314 -26.31 12.02 -0.69
N ASP A 315 -25.06 11.88 -0.25
CA ASP A 315 -24.67 12.06 1.15
C ASP A 315 -24.86 13.50 1.63
N PHE A 316 -24.72 14.49 0.74
CA PHE A 316 -24.93 15.91 1.03
C PHE A 316 -26.38 16.39 0.84
N GLY A 317 -27.30 15.50 0.44
CA GLY A 317 -28.73 15.82 0.26
C GLY A 317 -29.10 16.44 -1.09
N CYS A 318 -28.16 16.50 -2.04
CA CYS A 318 -28.36 16.92 -3.42
C CYS A 318 -28.91 15.75 -4.26
N TYR A 319 -30.13 15.33 -3.94
CA TYR A 319 -30.70 14.09 -4.46
C TYR A 319 -31.04 14.12 -5.95
N GLY A 320 -31.46 15.29 -6.46
CA GLY A 320 -31.77 15.46 -7.87
C GLY A 320 -30.53 15.30 -8.75
N GLU A 321 -29.45 16.01 -8.40
CA GLU A 321 -28.16 15.88 -9.10
C GLU A 321 -27.57 14.47 -8.97
N ALA A 322 -27.69 13.85 -7.80
CA ALA A 322 -27.20 12.50 -7.57
C ALA A 322 -27.86 11.46 -8.49
N ILE A 323 -29.18 11.55 -8.67
CA ILE A 323 -29.93 10.68 -9.59
C ILE A 323 -29.47 10.92 -11.02
N SER A 324 -29.37 12.18 -11.45
CA SER A 324 -28.94 12.52 -12.83
C SER A 324 -27.53 11.99 -13.11
N ALA A 325 -26.59 12.20 -12.20
CA ALA A 325 -25.22 11.70 -12.32
C ALA A 325 -25.17 10.16 -12.36
N MET A 326 -26.01 9.48 -11.56
CA MET A 326 -26.10 8.02 -11.57
C MET A 326 -26.72 7.47 -12.87
N GLN A 327 -27.72 8.14 -13.44
CA GLN A 327 -28.31 7.77 -14.73
C GLN A 327 -27.30 7.95 -15.87
N GLU A 328 -26.52 9.03 -15.85
CA GLU A 328 -25.43 9.24 -16.79
C GLU A 328 -24.38 8.12 -16.66
N ALA A 329 -24.00 7.75 -15.43
CA ALA A 329 -23.09 6.63 -15.18
C ALA A 329 -23.62 5.31 -15.76
N VAL A 330 -24.92 5.04 -15.62
CA VAL A 330 -25.59 3.87 -16.23
C VAL A 330 -25.51 3.90 -17.75
N SER A 331 -25.77 5.05 -18.38
CA SER A 331 -25.73 5.18 -19.84
C SER A 331 -24.33 4.87 -20.38
N ILE A 332 -23.30 5.41 -19.73
CA ILE A 332 -21.91 5.24 -20.15
C ILE A 332 -21.41 3.83 -19.86
N ALA A 333 -21.78 3.24 -18.71
CA ALA A 333 -21.46 1.85 -18.41
C ALA A 333 -22.09 0.86 -19.41
N ARG A 334 -23.28 1.19 -19.96
CA ARG A 334 -23.91 0.39 -21.03
C ARG A 334 -23.14 0.52 -22.34
N GLU A 335 -22.76 1.74 -22.72
CA GLU A 335 -21.97 2.00 -23.94
C GLU A 335 -20.58 1.35 -23.86
N SER A 336 -19.94 1.37 -22.69
CA SER A 336 -18.63 0.78 -22.46
C SER A 336 -18.67 -0.73 -22.16
N HIS A 337 -19.85 -1.34 -22.12
CA HIS A 337 -20.08 -2.73 -21.69
C HIS A 337 -19.45 -3.09 -20.33
N ASP A 338 -19.35 -2.12 -19.41
CA ASP A 338 -18.88 -2.37 -18.04
C ASP A 338 -20.03 -2.88 -17.17
N MET A 339 -20.23 -4.19 -17.19
CA MET A 339 -21.28 -4.87 -16.42
C MET A 339 -21.10 -4.71 -14.91
N ASN A 340 -19.88 -4.52 -14.41
CA ASN A 340 -19.64 -4.37 -12.97
C ASN A 340 -20.14 -3.02 -12.48
N CYS A 341 -19.76 -1.94 -13.17
CA CYS A 341 -20.23 -0.59 -12.85
C CYS A 341 -21.75 -0.50 -13.00
N LEU A 342 -22.29 -1.04 -14.09
CA LEU A 342 -23.73 -1.06 -14.35
C LEU A 342 -24.51 -1.73 -13.21
N ASN A 343 -24.09 -2.93 -12.82
CA ASN A 343 -24.74 -3.68 -11.75
C ASN A 343 -24.66 -2.95 -10.40
N PHE A 344 -23.55 -2.27 -10.11
CA PHE A 344 -23.43 -1.43 -8.93
C PHE A 344 -24.37 -0.22 -8.97
N CYS A 345 -24.42 0.51 -10.09
CA CYS A 345 -25.31 1.65 -10.28
C CYS A 345 -26.79 1.25 -10.11
N MET A 346 -27.18 0.11 -10.71
CA MET A 346 -28.54 -0.43 -10.58
C MET A 346 -28.86 -0.83 -9.14
N SER A 347 -27.91 -1.46 -8.43
CA SER A 347 -28.07 -1.78 -7.01
C SER A 347 -28.22 -0.52 -6.15
N TRP A 348 -27.41 0.50 -6.43
CA TRP A 348 -27.47 1.78 -5.72
C TRP A 348 -28.80 2.48 -5.95
N LEU A 349 -29.27 2.57 -7.21
CA LEU A 349 -30.56 3.18 -7.54
C LEU A 349 -31.73 2.46 -6.85
N TYR A 350 -31.68 1.12 -6.78
CA TYR A 350 -32.69 0.35 -6.04
C TYR A 350 -32.72 0.73 -4.55
N HIS A 351 -31.56 0.78 -3.88
CA HIS A 351 -31.50 1.15 -2.46
C HIS A 351 -31.86 2.61 -2.21
N PHE A 352 -31.44 3.50 -3.10
CA PHE A 352 -31.72 4.92 -3.03
C PHE A 352 -33.22 5.19 -3.20
N GLY A 353 -33.88 4.55 -4.17
CA GLY A 353 -35.33 4.69 -4.37
C GLY A 353 -36.17 4.11 -3.24
N LYS A 354 -35.67 3.11 -2.53
CA LYS A 354 -36.31 2.64 -1.30
C LYS A 354 -36.19 3.65 -0.15
N ALA A 355 -35.06 4.34 -0.04
CA ALA A 355 -34.84 5.32 1.02
C ALA A 355 -35.58 6.64 0.76
N PHE A 356 -35.66 7.07 -0.50
CA PHE A 356 -36.28 8.34 -0.92
C PHE A 356 -37.30 8.15 -2.04
N PRO A 357 -38.50 7.60 -1.75
CA PRO A 357 -39.51 7.31 -2.76
C PRO A 357 -40.02 8.55 -3.50
N GLU A 358 -40.06 9.71 -2.83
CA GLU A 358 -40.61 10.95 -3.40
C GLU A 358 -39.78 11.53 -4.53
N GLN A 359 -38.45 11.36 -4.47
CA GLN A 359 -37.49 11.91 -5.43
C GLN A 359 -37.30 11.00 -6.65
N MET A 360 -37.75 9.74 -6.55
CA MET A 360 -37.64 8.74 -7.60
C MET A 360 -38.89 8.61 -8.47
N LYS A 361 -39.90 9.46 -8.27
CA LYS A 361 -41.11 9.49 -9.11
C LYS A 361 -40.78 9.74 -10.58
N ASP A 362 -39.79 10.57 -10.88
CA ASP A 362 -39.36 10.88 -12.26
C ASP A 362 -38.55 9.74 -12.91
N VAL A 363 -37.86 8.92 -12.10
CA VAL A 363 -37.05 7.77 -12.56
C VAL A 363 -37.90 6.50 -12.74
N GLN A 364 -38.91 6.31 -11.88
CA GLN A 364 -39.89 5.24 -12.05
C GLN A 364 -40.67 5.40 -13.35
N ASN A 365 -40.93 6.65 -13.78
CA ASN A 365 -41.54 6.96 -15.07
C ASN A 365 -40.65 6.60 -16.28
N THR A 366 -39.33 6.47 -16.10
CA THR A 366 -38.39 6.05 -17.15
C THR A 366 -38.30 4.52 -17.30
N GLY A 367 -39.03 3.74 -16.49
CA GLY A 367 -39.14 2.28 -16.62
C GLY A 367 -37.86 1.50 -16.31
N MET A 368 -36.85 2.15 -15.72
CA MET A 368 -35.53 1.55 -15.50
C MET A 368 -35.46 0.62 -14.29
N LEU A 369 -36.34 0.83 -13.31
CA LEU A 369 -36.57 -0.03 -12.15
C LEU A 369 -38.09 -0.28 -12.09
N GLY A 370 -38.52 -1.51 -12.31
CA GLY A 370 -39.93 -1.90 -12.14
C GLY A 370 -40.37 -1.85 -10.67
N ASN A 371 -41.43 -2.58 -10.32
CA ASN A 371 -41.84 -2.71 -8.91
C ASN A 371 -40.68 -3.27 -8.05
N GLU A 372 -40.67 -2.99 -6.74
CA GLU A 372 -39.55 -3.39 -5.84
C GLU A 372 -39.16 -4.88 -5.98
N LYS A 373 -40.14 -5.76 -6.17
CA LYS A 373 -39.95 -7.20 -6.40
C LYS A 373 -39.31 -7.52 -7.76
N GLU A 374 -39.67 -6.79 -8.80
CA GLU A 374 -39.11 -6.93 -10.15
C GLU A 374 -37.68 -6.40 -10.21
N GLY A 375 -37.39 -5.29 -9.50
CA GLY A 375 -36.03 -4.76 -9.36
C GLY A 375 -35.08 -5.74 -8.68
N LEU A 376 -35.50 -6.38 -7.59
CA LEU A 376 -34.72 -7.43 -6.92
C LEU A 376 -34.53 -8.66 -7.80
N ALA A 377 -35.58 -9.13 -8.49
CA ALA A 377 -35.50 -10.27 -9.39
C ALA A 377 -34.54 -10.01 -10.56
N PHE A 378 -34.58 -8.81 -11.13
CA PHE A 378 -33.65 -8.37 -12.17
C PHE A 378 -32.21 -8.35 -11.67
N LEU A 379 -31.94 -7.72 -10.52
CA LEU A 379 -30.60 -7.65 -9.93
C LEU A 379 -30.05 -9.05 -9.60
N LYS A 380 -30.89 -9.95 -9.07
CA LYS A 380 -30.53 -11.34 -8.77
C LYS A 380 -30.19 -12.14 -10.03
N ALA A 381 -31.00 -12.01 -11.08
CA ALA A 381 -30.74 -12.67 -12.36
C ALA A 381 -29.44 -12.16 -12.99
N LYS A 382 -29.24 -10.84 -13.01
CA LYS A 382 -28.03 -10.22 -13.56
C LYS A 382 -26.78 -10.52 -12.76
N ALA A 383 -26.84 -10.47 -11.42
CA ALA A 383 -25.69 -10.83 -10.58
C ALA A 383 -25.27 -12.30 -10.75
N LYS A 384 -26.22 -13.20 -11.01
CA LYS A 384 -25.93 -14.61 -11.32
C LYS A 384 -25.32 -14.79 -12.71
N GLU A 385 -25.79 -14.03 -13.71
CA GLU A 385 -25.26 -14.05 -15.08
C GLU A 385 -23.83 -13.50 -15.16
N THR A 386 -23.53 -12.45 -14.41
CA THR A 386 -22.21 -11.79 -14.40
C THR A 386 -21.26 -12.33 -13.32
N GLU A 387 -21.63 -13.42 -12.65
CA GLU A 387 -20.88 -14.02 -11.53
C GLU A 387 -20.46 -13.03 -10.42
N MET A 388 -21.25 -11.98 -10.19
CA MET A 388 -21.01 -10.98 -9.15
C MET A 388 -21.54 -11.48 -7.81
N TRP A 389 -20.76 -12.31 -7.13
CA TRP A 389 -21.16 -12.99 -5.89
C TRP A 389 -21.44 -12.03 -4.72
N SER A 390 -20.71 -10.92 -4.62
CA SER A 390 -20.94 -9.90 -3.58
C SER A 390 -22.31 -9.22 -3.72
N LEU A 391 -22.67 -8.87 -4.96
CA LEU A 391 -23.97 -8.30 -5.27
C LEU A 391 -25.09 -9.33 -5.12
N LEU A 392 -24.86 -10.58 -5.53
CA LEU A 392 -25.82 -11.66 -5.34
C LEU A 392 -26.11 -11.91 -3.85
N SER A 393 -25.09 -11.90 -2.99
CA SER A 393 -25.28 -12.01 -1.54
C SER A 393 -26.11 -10.85 -0.99
N THR A 394 -25.79 -9.62 -1.40
CA THR A 394 -26.49 -8.40 -0.93
C THR A 394 -27.94 -8.33 -1.42
N THR A 395 -28.22 -8.78 -2.64
CA THR A 395 -29.58 -8.85 -3.20
C THR A 395 -30.43 -9.90 -2.50
N LEU A 396 -29.88 -11.08 -2.19
CA LEU A 396 -30.56 -12.11 -1.38
C LEU A 396 -30.91 -11.60 0.04
N LEU A 397 -29.98 -10.87 0.68
CA LEU A 397 -30.25 -10.25 1.99
C LEU A 397 -31.32 -9.16 1.89
N SER A 398 -31.35 -8.41 0.79
CA SER A 398 -32.35 -7.37 0.54
C SER A 398 -33.75 -7.95 0.26
N GLU A 399 -33.82 -9.09 -0.45
CA GLU A 399 -35.03 -9.87 -0.68
C GLU A 399 -35.58 -10.42 0.64
N ALA A 400 -34.73 -11.02 1.48
CA ALA A 400 -35.12 -11.45 2.82
C ALA A 400 -35.63 -10.28 3.69
N LYS A 401 -34.97 -9.11 3.64
CA LYS A 401 -35.43 -7.91 4.36
C LYS A 401 -36.79 -7.42 3.86
N PHE A 402 -37.04 -7.47 2.56
CA PHE A 402 -38.31 -7.06 1.95
C PHE A 402 -39.44 -8.02 2.34
N GLU A 403 -39.24 -9.33 2.24
CA GLU A 403 -40.19 -10.36 2.67
C GLU A 403 -40.59 -10.17 4.16
N LEU A 404 -39.60 -9.91 5.03
CA LEU A 404 -39.83 -9.63 6.45
C LEU A 404 -40.59 -8.33 6.74
N GLN A 405 -40.53 -7.34 5.85
CA GLN A 405 -41.27 -6.08 5.99
C GLN A 405 -42.73 -6.25 5.55
N ASN A 406 -42.98 -7.07 4.53
CA ASN A 406 -44.32 -7.30 3.99
C ASN A 406 -45.09 -8.41 4.71
N GLY A 407 -44.46 -9.10 5.68
CA GLY A 407 -45.07 -10.21 6.41
C GLY A 407 -45.20 -11.48 5.57
N GLU A 408 -44.31 -11.67 4.60
CA GLU A 408 -44.25 -12.92 3.82
C GLU A 408 -43.71 -14.09 4.66
N SER A 409 -43.61 -15.28 4.05
CA SER A 409 -43.23 -16.51 4.76
C SER A 409 -41.83 -16.42 5.37
N LEU A 410 -41.75 -16.63 6.70
CA LEU A 410 -40.49 -16.67 7.44
C LEU A 410 -39.51 -17.71 6.88
N ALA A 411 -40.01 -18.84 6.36
CA ALA A 411 -39.19 -19.89 5.78
C ALA A 411 -38.41 -19.40 4.55
N SER A 412 -39.05 -18.58 3.69
CA SER A 412 -38.41 -17.98 2.52
C SER A 412 -37.28 -17.04 2.94
N SER A 413 -37.53 -16.20 3.94
CA SER A 413 -36.55 -15.23 4.42
C SER A 413 -35.34 -15.90 5.07
N ILE A 414 -35.57 -16.96 5.85
CA ILE A 414 -34.48 -17.78 6.41
C ILE A 414 -33.70 -18.48 5.29
N GLU A 415 -34.37 -19.04 4.30
CA GLU A 415 -33.71 -19.69 3.15
C GLU A 415 -32.81 -18.70 2.39
N ASN A 416 -33.30 -17.49 2.12
CA ASN A 416 -32.52 -16.44 1.45
C ASN A 416 -31.29 -16.03 2.28
N ILE A 417 -31.40 -15.91 3.61
CA ILE A 417 -30.27 -15.63 4.51
C ILE A 417 -29.25 -16.78 4.50
N ILE A 418 -29.70 -18.03 4.55
CA ILE A 418 -28.80 -19.21 4.52
C ILE A 418 -28.07 -19.30 3.18
N ARG A 419 -28.77 -19.05 2.06
CA ARG A 419 -28.14 -19.00 0.73
C ARG A 419 -27.07 -17.91 0.65
N ALA A 420 -27.35 -16.72 1.18
CA ALA A 420 -26.35 -15.65 1.30
C ALA A 420 -25.16 -16.06 2.18
N SER A 421 -25.42 -16.72 3.32
CA SER A 421 -24.36 -17.24 4.20
C SER A 421 -23.47 -18.26 3.52
N HIS A 422 -24.06 -19.23 2.81
CA HIS A 422 -23.31 -20.23 2.05
C HIS A 422 -22.43 -19.56 0.99
N LEU A 423 -22.96 -18.57 0.29
CA LEU A 423 -22.21 -17.83 -0.71
C LEU A 423 -21.05 -17.03 -0.09
N ASN A 424 -21.29 -16.37 1.03
CA ASN A 424 -20.27 -15.61 1.74
C ASN A 424 -19.09 -16.49 2.17
N VAL A 425 -19.37 -17.69 2.69
CA VAL A 425 -18.34 -18.66 3.10
C VAL A 425 -17.64 -19.27 1.88
N ALA A 426 -18.38 -19.73 0.87
CA ALA A 426 -17.82 -20.40 -0.30
C ALA A 426 -16.95 -19.48 -1.17
N LYS A 427 -17.22 -18.17 -1.17
CA LYS A 427 -16.51 -17.17 -2.00
C LYS A 427 -15.66 -16.18 -1.18
N ASN A 428 -15.51 -16.42 0.13
CA ASN A 428 -14.73 -15.58 1.05
C ASN A 428 -15.11 -14.08 1.02
N LEU A 429 -16.42 -13.79 1.07
CA LEU A 429 -16.96 -12.42 1.00
C LEU A 429 -17.07 -11.81 2.41
N ILE A 430 -15.95 -11.30 2.93
CA ILE A 430 -15.84 -10.79 4.30
C ILE A 430 -16.80 -9.62 4.56
N ASN A 431 -16.92 -8.67 3.61
CA ASN A 431 -17.73 -7.46 3.76
C ASN A 431 -19.25 -7.74 3.87
N SER A 432 -19.74 -8.84 3.28
CA SER A 432 -21.16 -9.19 3.28
C SER A 432 -21.59 -9.98 4.53
N THR A 433 -20.63 -10.47 5.33
CA THR A 433 -20.88 -11.25 6.55
C THR A 433 -21.48 -10.39 7.67
N GLY A 434 -21.04 -9.15 7.82
CA GLY A 434 -21.58 -8.21 8.82
C GLY A 434 -23.09 -7.95 8.63
N PRO A 435 -23.52 -7.47 7.45
CA PRO A 435 -24.94 -7.28 7.13
C PRO A 435 -25.78 -8.55 7.28
N GLN A 436 -25.24 -9.71 6.90
CA GLN A 436 -25.89 -11.01 7.08
C GLN A 436 -26.19 -11.29 8.56
N LEU A 437 -25.17 -11.20 9.43
CA LEU A 437 -25.33 -11.45 10.86
C LEU A 437 -26.30 -10.46 11.52
N LEU A 438 -26.29 -9.20 11.09
CA LEU A 438 -27.23 -8.19 11.56
C LEU A 438 -28.68 -8.56 11.21
N LEU A 439 -28.93 -8.94 9.95
CA LEU A 439 -30.27 -9.33 9.50
C LEU A 439 -30.74 -10.61 10.19
N GLN A 440 -29.85 -11.59 10.36
CA GLN A 440 -30.16 -12.83 11.08
C GLN A 440 -30.50 -12.56 12.56
N THR A 441 -29.78 -11.64 13.21
CA THR A 441 -30.07 -11.20 14.57
C THR A 441 -31.44 -10.52 14.66
N ALA A 442 -31.74 -9.61 13.74
CA ALA A 442 -33.04 -8.93 13.68
C ALA A 442 -34.20 -9.93 13.47
N LEU A 443 -33.98 -10.96 12.65
CA LEU A 443 -34.94 -12.04 12.43
C LEU A 443 -35.17 -12.85 13.72
N TYR A 444 -34.11 -13.27 14.42
CA TYR A 444 -34.25 -14.00 15.69
C TYR A 444 -34.89 -13.17 16.80
N ALA A 445 -34.57 -11.87 16.87
CA ALA A 445 -35.21 -10.95 17.79
C ALA A 445 -36.73 -10.84 17.52
N ARG A 446 -37.16 -10.80 16.24
CA ARG A 446 -38.58 -10.76 15.87
C ARG A 446 -39.34 -12.05 16.17
N ILE A 447 -38.68 -13.20 16.12
CA ILE A 447 -39.27 -14.51 16.47
C ILE A 447 -39.30 -14.71 18.01
N GLY A 448 -38.54 -13.91 18.76
CA GLY A 448 -38.42 -14.03 20.22
C GLY A 448 -37.46 -15.13 20.66
N THR A 449 -36.49 -15.53 19.84
CA THR A 449 -35.51 -16.55 20.20
C THR A 449 -34.26 -15.94 20.85
N THR A 450 -33.75 -16.62 21.88
CA THR A 450 -32.49 -16.27 22.59
C THR A 450 -31.24 -16.39 21.73
N ALA A 451 -31.34 -17.05 20.56
CA ALA A 451 -30.26 -17.14 19.57
C ALA A 451 -29.80 -15.77 19.03
N SER A 452 -30.60 -14.71 19.22
CA SER A 452 -30.22 -13.33 18.93
C SER A 452 -29.00 -12.88 19.76
N GLU A 453 -28.92 -13.23 21.05
CA GLU A 453 -27.82 -12.84 21.94
C GLU A 453 -26.49 -13.46 21.50
N THR A 454 -26.51 -14.73 21.11
CA THR A 454 -25.32 -15.44 20.61
C THR A 454 -24.79 -14.81 19.32
N ASN A 455 -25.68 -14.42 18.39
CA ASN A 455 -25.28 -13.77 17.15
C ASN A 455 -24.73 -12.37 17.38
N VAL A 456 -25.31 -11.59 18.30
CA VAL A 456 -24.75 -10.29 18.72
C VAL A 456 -23.38 -10.47 19.34
N TYR A 457 -23.20 -11.50 20.19
CA TYR A 457 -21.90 -11.81 20.78
C TYR A 457 -20.85 -12.20 19.73
N ILE A 458 -21.22 -13.01 18.74
CA ILE A 458 -20.34 -13.38 17.62
C ILE A 458 -19.99 -12.14 16.79
N LEU A 459 -20.97 -11.32 16.43
CA LEU A 459 -20.77 -10.06 15.71
C LEU A 459 -19.79 -9.16 16.48
N LEU A 460 -20.08 -8.90 17.76
CA LEU A 460 -19.21 -8.11 18.62
C LEU A 460 -17.83 -8.74 18.74
N ARG A 461 -17.67 -10.06 18.85
CA ARG A 461 -16.34 -10.67 18.94
C ARG A 461 -15.54 -10.53 17.65
N VAL A 462 -16.18 -10.66 16.49
CA VAL A 462 -15.54 -10.46 15.18
C VAL A 462 -15.12 -8.99 15.01
N TYR A 463 -16.03 -8.04 15.25
CA TYR A 463 -15.73 -6.60 15.14
C TYR A 463 -14.80 -6.10 16.25
N ARG A 464 -14.87 -6.67 17.46
CA ARG A 464 -14.00 -6.34 18.59
C ARG A 464 -12.63 -7.00 18.46
N TYR A 465 -12.46 -8.12 17.76
CA TYR A 465 -11.12 -8.58 17.36
C TYR A 465 -10.47 -7.60 16.37
N HIS A 466 -11.27 -7.06 15.45
CA HIS A 466 -10.81 -5.98 14.56
C HIS A 466 -10.54 -4.66 15.30
N ALA A 467 -11.31 -4.32 16.36
CA ALA A 467 -11.14 -3.09 17.12
C ALA A 467 -10.13 -3.18 18.28
N LEU A 468 -10.05 -4.29 19.04
CA LEU A 468 -9.11 -4.49 20.15
C LEU A 468 -7.67 -4.75 19.69
N GLY A 469 -7.44 -5.10 18.42
CA GLY A 469 -6.11 -4.96 17.81
C GLY A 469 -5.59 -3.51 17.82
N MET A 470 -6.42 -2.55 18.22
CA MET A 470 -6.11 -1.12 18.28
C MET A 470 -6.42 -0.44 19.63
N VAL A 471 -6.91 -1.13 20.68
CA VAL A 471 -7.24 -0.47 21.98
C VAL A 471 -6.21 -0.74 23.08
N GLU A 472 -5.24 -1.63 22.88
CA GLU A 472 -3.96 -1.55 23.59
C GLU A 472 -3.00 -0.56 22.90
N GLN A 473 -3.53 0.63 22.56
CA GLN A 473 -2.79 1.80 22.07
C GLN A 473 -2.37 2.69 23.24
#